data_AF-D3SP83-F1
#
_entry.id   AF-D3SP83-F1
#
_cell.length_a   1.000
_cell.length_b   1.000
_cell.length_c   1.000
_cell.angle_alpha   90.00
_cell.angle_beta   90.00
_cell.angle_gamma   90.00
#
_symmetry.space_group_name_H-M   'P 1'
#
loop_
_entity.id
_entity.type
_entity.pdbx_description
1 polymer ?
#
loop_
_entity_poly.entity_id
_entity_poly.type
_entity_poly.pdbx_seq_one_letter_code
_entity_poly.pdbx_strand_id
1 'polypeptide(L)'
;MGLRCPRETQKMLKGLLTEDIPLKLIALTVGFSLWFVVNFGTRVPVTVEKPVEILHPQQGFSYHLSVKKVKIKLLLIERLMPEDVVEGVKAYVDVRGLSEGSYTLKVQVETPFKFLAFPESVHPEYVKVKISKAPPEGDR
;
A
#
# COMPACT_ATOMS: atom_id res chain seq x y z
N MET A 1 -11.81 -37.28 39.85
CA MET A 1 -12.17 -38.42 38.97
C MET A 1 -11.71 -38.07 37.56
N GLY A 2 -10.46 -38.42 37.22
CA GLY A 2 -9.84 -37.98 35.96
C GLY A 2 -10.21 -38.91 34.82
N LEU A 3 -10.93 -38.41 33.82
CA LEU A 3 -11.24 -39.13 32.59
C LEU A 3 -9.94 -39.39 31.82
N ARG A 4 -9.38 -40.59 32.00
CA ARG A 4 -8.18 -41.05 31.30
C ARG A 4 -8.59 -41.42 29.87
N CYS A 5 -8.25 -40.59 28.88
CA CYS A 5 -8.47 -40.89 27.46
C CYS A 5 -7.80 -42.23 27.08
N PRO A 6 -8.46 -43.09 26.29
CA PRO A 6 -7.92 -44.40 25.93
C PRO A 6 -6.64 -44.25 25.09
N ARG A 7 -5.59 -44.99 25.46
CA ARG A 7 -4.26 -44.98 24.81
C ARG A 7 -4.28 -45.44 23.35
N GLU A 8 -5.38 -46.06 22.94
CA GLU A 8 -5.62 -46.63 21.61
C GLU A 8 -6.02 -45.56 20.57
N THR A 9 -6.82 -44.56 20.96
CA THR A 9 -7.17 -43.43 20.07
C THR A 9 -5.94 -42.59 19.74
N GLN A 10 -4.98 -42.48 20.66
CA GLN A 10 -3.69 -41.82 20.41
C GLN A 10 -2.84 -42.57 19.35
N LYS A 11 -2.92 -43.89 19.28
CA LYS A 11 -2.20 -44.68 18.25
C LYS A 11 -2.92 -44.63 16.90
N MET A 12 -4.25 -44.70 16.89
CA MET A 12 -5.03 -44.59 15.65
C MET A 12 -4.98 -43.17 15.04
N LEU A 13 -5.03 -42.12 15.85
CA LEU A 13 -4.81 -40.74 15.37
C LEU A 13 -3.42 -40.58 14.76
N LYS A 14 -2.39 -41.12 15.40
CA LYS A 14 -1.02 -41.06 14.89
C LYS A 14 -0.91 -41.79 13.55
N GLY A 15 -1.45 -43.00 13.43
CA GLY A 15 -1.50 -43.74 12.16
C GLY A 15 -2.21 -42.96 11.05
N LEU A 16 -3.39 -42.41 11.33
CA LEU A 16 -4.13 -41.54 10.39
C LEU A 16 -3.38 -40.25 10.02
N LEU A 17 -2.51 -39.71 10.88
CA LEU A 17 -1.68 -38.55 10.58
C LEU A 17 -0.36 -38.88 9.87
N THR A 18 0.17 -40.10 10.01
CA THR A 18 1.49 -40.46 9.45
C THR A 18 1.47 -41.27 8.16
N GLU A 19 0.36 -41.95 7.87
CA GLU A 19 0.17 -42.64 6.58
C GLU A 19 -0.25 -41.63 5.50
N ASP A 20 0.36 -41.68 4.32
CA ASP A 20 0.06 -40.83 3.15
C ASP A 20 0.13 -39.31 3.38
N ILE A 21 1.02 -38.86 4.28
CA ILE A 21 1.37 -37.44 4.46
C ILE A 21 1.58 -36.70 3.12
N PRO A 22 2.35 -37.21 2.13
CA PRO A 22 2.60 -36.47 0.90
C PRO A 22 1.32 -36.20 0.09
N LEU A 23 0.41 -37.18 0.00
CA LEU A 23 -0.85 -37.03 -0.73
C LEU A 23 -1.79 -36.04 -0.02
N LYS A 24 -1.83 -36.09 1.32
CA LYS A 24 -2.61 -35.16 2.15
C LYS A 24 -2.09 -33.73 2.05
N LEU A 25 -0.77 -33.54 1.98
CA LEU A 25 -0.15 -32.23 1.74
C LEU A 25 -0.56 -31.66 0.39
N ILE A 26 -0.52 -32.46 -0.69
CA ILE A 26 -0.95 -32.01 -2.02
C ILE A 26 -2.43 -31.59 -1.99
N ALA A 27 -3.31 -32.42 -1.41
CA ALA A 27 -4.72 -32.09 -1.28
C ALA A 27 -4.95 -30.81 -0.46
N LEU A 28 -4.20 -30.63 0.64
CA LEU A 28 -4.25 -29.43 1.46
C LEU A 28 -3.76 -28.21 0.69
N THR A 29 -2.65 -28.31 -0.05
CA THR A 29 -2.12 -27.22 -0.86
C THR A 29 -3.09 -26.82 -1.96
N VAL A 30 -3.66 -27.78 -2.69
CA VAL A 30 -4.65 -27.49 -3.74
C VAL A 30 -5.90 -26.84 -3.16
N GLY A 31 -6.43 -27.38 -2.06
CA GLY A 31 -7.58 -26.80 -1.36
C GLY A 31 -7.29 -25.38 -0.85
N PHE A 32 -6.12 -25.17 -0.24
CA PHE A 32 -5.68 -23.86 0.24
C PHE A 32 -5.47 -22.87 -0.91
N SER A 33 -4.85 -23.29 -2.01
CA SER A 33 -4.65 -22.45 -3.19
C SER A 33 -5.97 -22.01 -3.80
N LEU A 34 -6.94 -22.93 -3.95
CA LEU A 34 -8.26 -22.60 -4.47
C LEU A 34 -9.00 -21.64 -3.53
N TRP A 35 -9.00 -21.93 -2.23
CA TRP A 35 -9.58 -21.05 -1.21
C TRP A 35 -8.94 -19.66 -1.26
N PHE A 36 -7.61 -19.59 -1.40
CA PHE A 36 -6.87 -18.35 -1.47
C PHE A 36 -7.27 -17.52 -2.70
N VAL A 37 -7.30 -18.13 -3.89
CA VAL A 37 -7.69 -17.43 -5.13
C VAL A 37 -9.12 -16.90 -5.05
N VAL A 38 -10.06 -17.69 -4.53
CA VAL A 38 -11.46 -17.29 -4.40
C VAL A 38 -11.63 -16.15 -3.41
N ASN A 39 -10.85 -16.12 -2.32
CA ASN A 39 -10.99 -15.09 -1.28
C ASN A 39 -10.19 -13.81 -1.58
N PHE A 40 -9.06 -13.89 -2.26
CA PHE A 40 -8.14 -12.76 -2.48
C PHE A 40 -8.02 -12.31 -3.94
N GLY A 41 -8.73 -12.95 -4.87
CA GLY A 41 -8.66 -12.63 -6.30
C GLY A 41 -9.40 -11.34 -6.70
N THR A 42 -10.33 -10.84 -5.88
CA THR A 42 -11.12 -9.65 -6.20
C THR A 42 -10.43 -8.39 -5.71
N ARG A 43 -10.25 -7.42 -6.62
CA ARG A 43 -9.74 -6.09 -6.33
C ARG A 43 -10.82 -5.06 -6.60
N VAL A 44 -10.99 -4.11 -5.68
CA VAL A 44 -11.96 -3.04 -5.78
C VAL A 44 -11.26 -1.70 -6.04
N PRO A 45 -11.77 -0.88 -6.98
CA PRO A 45 -11.24 0.46 -7.20
C PRO A 45 -11.77 1.41 -6.12
N VAL A 46 -10.87 2.11 -5.45
CA VAL A 46 -11.17 3.11 -4.42
C VAL A 46 -10.50 4.42 -4.79
N THR A 47 -11.24 5.52 -4.72
CA THR A 47 -10.70 6.86 -4.98
C THR A 47 -10.40 7.54 -3.66
N VAL A 48 -9.17 8.03 -3.49
CA VAL A 48 -8.72 8.70 -2.27
C VAL A 48 -8.16 10.08 -2.63
N GLU A 49 -8.41 11.06 -1.78
CA GLU A 49 -7.84 12.40 -1.92
C GLU A 49 -6.68 12.58 -0.96
N LYS A 50 -5.50 12.89 -1.49
CA LYS A 50 -4.28 13.08 -0.71
C LYS A 50 -3.65 14.44 -0.98
N PRO A 51 -3.09 15.10 0.04
CA PRO A 51 -2.29 16.30 -0.18
C PRO A 51 -1.03 15.95 -0.99
N VAL A 52 -0.56 16.89 -1.82
CA VAL A 52 0.71 16.75 -2.54
C VAL A 52 1.83 17.29 -1.65
N GLU A 53 2.74 16.41 -1.27
CA GLU A 53 3.94 16.74 -0.51
C GLU A 53 5.10 17.11 -1.45
N ILE A 54 6.02 17.94 -0.97
CA ILE A 54 7.24 18.30 -1.70
C ILE A 54 8.37 17.47 -1.14
N LEU A 55 8.97 16.64 -1.98
CA LEU A 55 10.09 15.78 -1.61
C LEU A 55 11.41 16.49 -1.91
N HIS A 56 12.33 16.47 -0.94
CA HIS A 56 13.64 17.14 -0.99
C HIS A 56 13.60 18.67 -1.15
N PRO A 57 12.90 19.41 -0.28
CA PRO A 57 12.96 20.88 -0.32
C PRO A 57 14.39 21.37 -0.02
N GLN A 58 14.85 22.34 -0.80
CA GLN A 58 16.12 23.02 -0.61
C GLN A 58 15.94 24.22 0.32
N GLN A 59 16.92 24.45 1.19
CA GLN A 59 16.91 25.60 2.10
C GLN A 59 16.99 26.91 1.31
N GLY A 60 16.31 27.96 1.79
CA GLY A 60 16.29 29.26 1.12
C GLY A 60 15.35 29.36 -0.07
N PHE A 61 14.50 28.36 -0.31
CA PHE A 61 13.44 28.40 -1.34
C PHE A 61 12.05 28.21 -0.74
N SER A 62 11.07 28.93 -1.28
CA SER A 62 9.64 28.75 -1.07
C SER A 62 9.03 28.02 -2.26
N TYR A 63 8.11 27.10 -1.98
CA TYR A 63 7.48 26.24 -2.96
C TYR A 63 5.97 26.47 -2.98
N HIS A 64 5.45 26.84 -4.14
CA HIS A 64 4.02 27.05 -4.36
C HIS A 64 3.48 26.01 -5.33
N LEU A 65 2.61 25.14 -4.84
CA LEU A 65 1.88 24.14 -5.62
C LEU A 65 0.61 24.76 -6.21
N SER A 66 0.35 24.53 -7.50
CA SER A 66 -0.90 24.97 -8.13
C SER A 66 -2.13 24.24 -7.61
N VAL A 67 -1.95 22.99 -7.15
CA VAL A 67 -3.02 22.15 -6.60
C VAL A 67 -2.55 21.54 -5.29
N LYS A 68 -3.36 21.67 -4.24
CA LYS A 68 -3.02 21.18 -2.89
C LYS A 68 -3.33 19.69 -2.69
N LYS A 69 -4.33 19.16 -3.41
CA LYS A 69 -4.81 17.78 -3.27
C LYS A 69 -4.94 17.10 -4.63
N VAL A 70 -4.59 15.82 -4.68
CA VAL A 70 -4.75 14.97 -5.87
C VAL A 70 -5.71 13.84 -5.56
N LYS A 71 -6.48 13.43 -6.58
CA LYS A 71 -7.32 12.24 -6.56
C LYS A 71 -6.52 11.07 -7.06
N ILE A 72 -6.42 10.01 -6.27
CA ILE A 72 -5.71 8.79 -6.61
C ILE A 72 -6.73 7.67 -6.67
N LYS A 73 -6.81 6.98 -7.81
CA LYS A 73 -7.54 5.71 -7.91
C LYS A 73 -6.59 4.58 -7.53
N LEU A 74 -6.97 3.82 -6.51
CA LEU A 74 -6.24 2.69 -5.97
C LEU A 74 -7.04 1.42 -6.24
N LEU A 75 -6.36 0.35 -6.65
CA LEU A 75 -6.92 -1.00 -6.67
C LEU A 75 -6.49 -1.70 -5.38
N LEU A 76 -7.47 -2.04 -4.55
CA LEU A 76 -7.28 -2.65 -3.23
C LEU A 76 -7.88 -4.05 -3.17
N ILE A 77 -7.31 -4.94 -2.37
CA ILE A 77 -7.93 -6.22 -2.05
C ILE A 77 -8.99 -5.97 -0.97
N GLU A 78 -10.27 -6.09 -1.33
CA GLU A 78 -11.42 -5.68 -0.49
C GLU A 78 -11.37 -6.24 0.93
N ARG A 79 -11.04 -7.54 1.07
CA ARG A 79 -10.95 -8.21 2.38
C ARG A 79 -9.77 -7.77 3.24
N LEU A 80 -8.77 -7.14 2.61
CA LEU A 80 -7.56 -6.63 3.23
C LEU A 80 -7.50 -5.12 3.03
N MET A 81 -8.63 -4.41 3.22
CA MET A 81 -8.68 -2.96 3.34
C MET A 81 -8.51 -2.51 4.81
N PRO A 82 -7.30 -2.54 5.42
CA PRO A 82 -7.06 -1.66 6.55
C PRO A 82 -7.21 -0.21 6.09
N GLU A 83 -7.92 0.59 6.88
CA GLU A 83 -7.90 2.05 6.76
C GLU A 83 -6.45 2.57 6.71
N ASP A 84 -5.55 1.94 7.48
CA ASP A 84 -4.10 2.19 7.49
C ASP A 84 -3.43 2.14 6.11
N VAL A 85 -3.90 1.25 5.21
CA VAL A 85 -3.34 1.14 3.86
C VAL A 85 -3.67 2.38 3.04
N VAL A 86 -4.92 2.86 3.16
CA VAL A 86 -5.39 4.08 2.50
C VAL A 86 -4.75 5.31 3.13
N GLU A 87 -4.64 5.35 4.47
CA GLU A 87 -4.00 6.43 5.20
C GLU A 87 -2.52 6.58 4.84
N GLY A 88 -1.79 5.47 4.76
CA GLY A 88 -0.39 5.44 4.41
C GLY A 88 -0.06 5.79 2.96
N VAL A 89 -1.04 5.92 2.06
CA VAL A 89 -0.79 6.39 0.69
C VAL A 89 -0.38 7.86 0.70
N LYS A 90 0.78 8.15 0.10
CA LYS A 90 1.34 9.49 -0.02
C LYS A 90 1.46 9.89 -1.48
N ALA A 91 1.23 11.17 -1.75
CA ALA A 91 1.46 11.77 -3.06
C ALA A 91 2.54 12.84 -2.92
N TYR A 92 3.53 12.83 -3.80
CA TYR A 92 4.61 13.80 -3.75
C TYR A 92 5.13 14.22 -5.12
N VAL A 93 5.80 15.36 -5.14
CA VAL A 93 6.59 15.85 -6.27
C VAL A 93 8.04 16.00 -5.83
N ASP A 94 8.98 15.48 -6.63
CA ASP A 94 10.41 15.62 -6.35
C ASP A 94 10.95 16.89 -6.99
N VAL A 95 11.55 17.76 -6.17
CA VAL A 95 12.11 19.05 -6.60
C VAL A 95 13.64 19.06 -6.56
N ARG A 96 14.28 17.89 -6.39
CA ARG A 96 15.73 17.78 -6.30
C ARG A 96 16.42 18.37 -7.54
N GLY A 97 17.35 19.29 -7.31
CA GLY A 97 18.17 19.89 -8.37
C GLY A 97 17.46 20.97 -9.18
N LEU A 98 16.24 21.35 -8.81
CA LEU A 98 15.53 22.46 -9.47
C LEU A 98 15.93 23.80 -8.86
N SER A 99 16.20 24.78 -9.72
CA SER A 99 16.45 26.17 -9.33
C SER A 99 15.15 27.00 -9.34
N GLU A 100 15.23 28.28 -9.01
CA GLU A 100 14.12 29.23 -9.10
C GLU A 100 13.44 29.19 -10.48
N GLY A 101 12.10 29.14 -10.50
CA GLY A 101 11.34 29.02 -11.74
C GLY A 101 9.97 28.37 -11.57
N SER A 102 9.28 28.17 -12.68
CA SER A 102 8.01 27.45 -12.75
C SER A 102 8.19 26.14 -13.51
N TYR A 103 7.88 25.02 -12.86
CA TYR A 103 8.04 23.67 -13.41
C TYR A 103 6.72 22.94 -13.41
N THR A 104 6.53 22.07 -14.40
CA THR A 104 5.42 21.12 -14.42
C THR A 104 5.98 19.75 -14.04
N LEU A 105 5.68 19.30 -12.83
CA LEU A 105 6.23 18.06 -12.27
C LEU A 105 5.15 16.98 -12.23
N LYS A 106 5.54 15.73 -12.48
CA LYS A 106 4.66 14.58 -12.36
C LYS A 106 4.47 14.22 -10.89
N VAL A 107 3.22 13.99 -10.49
CA VAL A 107 2.89 13.52 -9.16
C VAL A 107 3.23 12.03 -9.07
N GLN A 108 4.05 11.69 -8.08
CA GLN A 108 4.39 10.32 -7.74
C GLN A 108 3.55 9.88 -6.54
N VAL A 109 3.20 8.60 -6.52
CA VAL A 109 2.40 8.00 -5.43
C VAL A 109 3.19 6.87 -4.82
N GLU A 110 3.25 6.88 -3.49
CA GLU A 110 3.88 5.83 -2.70
C GLU A 110 2.83 5.19 -1.80
N THR A 111 2.83 3.86 -1.80
CA THR A 111 1.92 3.02 -1.01
C THR A 111 2.73 2.18 -0.03
N PRO A 112 2.31 2.04 1.24
CA PRO A 112 3.05 1.28 2.25
C PRO A 112 3.18 -0.19 1.88
N PHE A 113 2.15 -0.77 1.26
CA PHE A 113 2.11 -2.17 0.87
C PHE A 113 1.73 -2.32 -0.61
N LYS A 114 2.75 -2.40 -1.46
CA LYS A 114 2.59 -2.51 -2.93
C LYS A 114 1.76 -3.73 -3.38
N PHE A 115 1.67 -4.78 -2.56
CA PHE A 115 0.89 -5.98 -2.88
C PHE A 115 -0.59 -5.86 -2.53
N LEU A 116 -0.95 -4.93 -1.63
CA LEU A 116 -2.33 -4.67 -1.20
C LEU A 116 -2.96 -3.53 -1.97
N ALA A 117 -2.18 -2.51 -2.31
CA ALA A 117 -2.62 -1.29 -2.95
C ALA A 117 -1.80 -0.97 -4.19
N PHE A 118 -2.48 -0.87 -5.33
CA PHE A 118 -1.88 -0.48 -6.60
C PHE A 118 -2.47 0.85 -7.08
N PRO A 119 -1.66 1.90 -7.29
CA PRO A 119 -2.15 3.14 -7.89
C PRO A 119 -2.45 2.89 -9.38
N GLU A 120 -3.73 2.98 -9.74
CA GLU A 120 -4.20 2.84 -11.12
C GLU A 120 -4.04 4.16 -11.89
N SER A 121 -4.45 5.28 -11.28
CA SER A 121 -4.32 6.60 -11.90
C SER A 121 -4.30 7.73 -10.86
N VAL A 122 -3.70 8.86 -11.25
CA VAL A 122 -3.58 10.06 -10.42
C VAL A 122 -4.09 11.26 -11.21
N HIS A 123 -4.97 12.05 -10.61
CA HIS A 123 -5.57 13.22 -11.24
C HIS A 123 -5.49 14.44 -10.30
N PRO A 124 -4.87 15.56 -10.73
CA PRO A 124 -4.06 15.70 -11.94
C PRO A 124 -2.76 14.90 -11.89
N GLU A 125 -2.32 14.37 -13.03
CA GLU A 125 -1.03 13.65 -13.13
C GLU A 125 0.17 14.60 -13.03
N TYR A 126 -0.01 15.84 -13.50
CA TYR A 126 1.01 16.88 -13.50
C TYR A 126 0.55 18.09 -12.70
N VAL A 127 1.43 18.61 -11.85
CA VAL A 127 1.19 19.78 -11.01
C VAL A 127 2.24 20.84 -11.32
N LYS A 128 1.81 22.10 -11.41
CA LYS A 128 2.74 23.21 -11.55
C LYS A 128 3.30 23.57 -10.19
N VAL A 129 4.62 23.63 -10.09
CA VAL A 129 5.38 24.01 -8.90
C VAL A 129 6.15 25.28 -9.23
N LYS A 130 5.90 26.34 -8.48
CA LYS A 130 6.66 27.58 -8.56
C LYS A 130 7.63 27.62 -7.39
N ILE A 131 8.91 27.74 -7.71
CA ILE A 131 10.02 27.83 -6.77
C ILE A 131 10.49 29.29 -6.78
N SER A 132 10.51 29.93 -5.62
CA SER A 132 11.00 31.30 -5.43
C SER A 132 11.98 31.35 -4.27
N LYS A 133 12.89 32.33 -4.22
CA LYS A 133 13.73 32.52 -3.04
C LYS A 133 12.87 32.81 -1.81
N ALA A 134 13.17 32.16 -0.70
CA ALA A 134 12.54 32.47 0.58
C ALA A 134 13.01 33.86 1.03
N PRO A 135 12.11 34.71 1.58
CA PRO A 135 12.53 35.97 2.17
C PRO A 135 13.56 35.73 3.27
N PRO A 136 14.60 36.58 3.41
CA PRO A 136 15.50 36.49 4.56
C PRO A 136 14.69 36.66 5.85
N GLU A 137 14.91 35.75 6.79
CA GLU A 137 14.24 35.64 8.09
C GLU A 137 14.67 36.80 9.03
N GLY A 138 14.23 38.02 8.71
CA GLY A 138 14.72 39.21 9.41
C GLY A 138 13.98 40.52 9.11
N ASP A 139 12.68 40.49 8.82
CA ASP A 139 11.85 41.70 8.84
C ASP A 139 10.43 41.37 9.35
N ARG A 140 10.32 41.29 10.68
CA ARG A 140 9.07 41.34 11.46
C ARG A 140 9.34 42.08 12.76
#